data_AF-A0A9N9PAV3-F1
#
_entry.id   AF-A0A9N9PAV3-F1
#
_cell.length_a   1.000
_cell.length_b   1.000
_cell.length_c   1.000
_cell.angle_alpha   90.00
_cell.angle_beta   90.00
_cell.angle_gamma   90.00
#
_symmetry.space_group_name_H-M   'P 1'
#
loop_
_entity.id
_entity.type
_entity.pdbx_description
1 polymer ?
#
loop_
_entity_poly.entity_id
_entity_poly.type
_entity_poly.pdbx_seq_one_letter_code
_entity_poly.pdbx_strand_id
1 'polypeptide(L)'
;LVKSNHQKIKASKIIADAAGKGIYHAKCIRSWAHDYVMTHQIPYSRRGHHAKTWSFLWDEDILLQIKSYVRENKWNITPHMIMLQMNEIILPGLGFAPPPTISLSTTKNYLKELGYIYERVKKDAYVDRHKREDVVAYQSIFLKRMSEFEHRMPIFSGDNIEVETWPDSNIKPLILVTHDECIFSAYNGSRSLWISYGEQPLRKKVEGRSIHVNKFLTDICSRLVLPDEMQPSNKFPREACVITYPGKNNDGWWKAEDLINQVTNHAISIFEARFPDYHIPKLCGEAKGLKEVLKERGLWPKEGLRLKEARELIRLQKTVPLALNSVLLPTIRQYARKAFCYMDAYQKGLNDKAAEFAVKKYHSHR
;
A
#
# COMPACT_ATOMS: atom_id res chain seq x y z
N LEU A 1 -29.62 -50.97 14.04
CA LEU A 1 -28.96 -52.28 13.78
C LEU A 1 -28.49 -52.95 15.07
N VAL A 2 -27.46 -52.44 15.77
CA VAL A 2 -27.02 -53.06 17.05
C VAL A 2 -28.08 -52.91 18.15
N LYS A 3 -28.75 -51.75 18.25
CA LYS A 3 -29.95 -51.55 19.09
C LYS A 3 -31.17 -52.39 18.65
N SER A 4 -31.08 -53.03 17.48
CA SER A 4 -32.11 -53.86 16.85
C SER A 4 -31.67 -55.34 16.84
N ASN A 5 -30.92 -55.76 17.87
CA ASN A 5 -30.43 -57.12 18.12
C ASN A 5 -29.47 -57.74 17.08
N HIS A 6 -28.86 -56.93 16.19
CA HIS A 6 -27.83 -57.45 15.28
C HIS A 6 -26.46 -57.49 15.96
N GLN A 7 -25.77 -58.63 15.87
CA GLN A 7 -24.36 -58.72 16.28
C GLN A 7 -23.50 -57.69 15.52
N LYS A 8 -22.55 -57.05 16.23
CA LYS A 8 -21.72 -55.96 15.69
C LYS A 8 -21.03 -56.30 14.36
N ILE A 9 -20.56 -57.55 14.22
CA ILE A 9 -19.93 -58.04 12.99
C ILE A 9 -20.93 -58.04 11.82
N LYS A 10 -22.11 -58.64 12.02
CA LYS A 10 -23.17 -58.72 11.01
C LYS A 10 -23.70 -57.34 10.63
N ALA A 11 -23.92 -56.46 11.61
CA ALA A 11 -24.36 -55.09 11.38
C ALA A 11 -23.36 -54.29 10.53
N SER A 12 -22.06 -54.37 10.84
CA SER A 12 -21.02 -53.67 10.07
C SER A 12 -20.85 -54.19 8.65
N LYS A 13 -21.10 -55.49 8.42
CA LYS A 13 -21.04 -56.11 7.10
C LYS A 13 -22.19 -55.63 6.21
N ILE A 14 -23.41 -55.61 6.74
CA ILE A 14 -24.60 -55.09 6.03
C ILE A 14 -24.38 -53.64 5.59
N ILE A 15 -23.84 -52.78 6.47
CA ILE A 15 -23.56 -51.37 6.13
C ILE A 15 -22.48 -51.27 5.06
N ALA A 16 -21.41 -52.05 5.15
CA ALA A 16 -20.35 -52.04 4.15
C ALA A 16 -20.84 -52.52 2.77
N ASP A 17 -21.61 -53.60 2.74
CA ASP A 17 -22.17 -54.18 1.52
C ASP A 17 -23.17 -53.20 0.86
N ALA A 18 -24.01 -52.54 1.65
CA ALA A 18 -24.93 -51.49 1.17
C ALA A 18 -24.18 -50.28 0.57
N ALA A 19 -22.95 -50.01 1.02
CA ALA A 19 -22.07 -48.97 0.47
C ALA A 19 -21.21 -49.45 -0.71
N GLY A 20 -21.42 -50.68 -1.20
CA GLY A 20 -20.61 -51.28 -2.26
C GLY A 20 -19.15 -51.53 -1.84
N LYS A 21 -18.89 -51.74 -0.55
CA LYS A 21 -17.56 -51.95 0.02
C LYS A 21 -17.42 -53.33 0.65
N GLY A 22 -16.20 -53.88 0.62
CA GLY A 22 -15.91 -55.21 1.15
C GLY A 22 -15.61 -55.26 2.65
N ILE A 23 -15.17 -56.45 3.09
CA ILE A 23 -14.93 -56.83 4.50
C ILE A 23 -13.97 -55.87 5.24
N TYR A 24 -12.98 -55.31 4.55
CA TYR A 24 -12.07 -54.32 5.12
C TYR A 24 -12.80 -53.06 5.62
N HIS A 25 -13.76 -52.55 4.84
CA HIS A 25 -14.54 -51.38 5.22
C HIS A 25 -15.45 -51.68 6.41
N ALA A 26 -16.01 -52.89 6.50
CA ALA A 26 -16.74 -53.34 7.69
C ALA A 26 -15.86 -53.36 8.95
N LYS A 27 -14.57 -53.70 8.84
CA LYS A 27 -13.60 -53.58 9.96
C LYS A 27 -13.39 -52.11 10.35
N CYS A 28 -13.19 -51.22 9.37
CA CYS A 28 -13.05 -49.78 9.62
C CYS A 28 -14.27 -49.19 10.32
N ILE A 29 -15.49 -49.52 9.88
CA ILE A 29 -16.75 -49.06 10.51
C ILE A 29 -16.80 -49.46 11.99
N ARG A 30 -16.36 -50.68 12.33
CA ARG A 30 -16.31 -51.11 13.75
C ARG A 30 -15.27 -50.34 14.55
N SER A 31 -14.10 -50.07 13.97
CA SER A 31 -13.07 -49.23 14.60
C SER A 31 -13.59 -47.81 14.83
N TRP A 32 -14.16 -47.17 13.81
CA TRP A 32 -14.70 -45.81 13.91
C TRP A 32 -15.85 -45.72 14.91
N ALA A 33 -16.73 -46.73 14.95
CA ALA A 33 -17.80 -46.80 15.93
C ALA A 33 -17.26 -46.96 17.37
N HIS A 34 -16.19 -47.72 17.55
CA HIS A 34 -15.51 -47.84 18.84
C HIS A 34 -14.85 -46.52 19.25
N ASP A 35 -14.09 -45.89 18.36
CA ASP A 35 -13.39 -44.63 18.62
C ASP A 35 -14.38 -43.50 18.95
N TYR A 36 -15.51 -43.46 18.25
CA TYR A 36 -16.59 -42.52 18.52
C TYR A 36 -17.26 -42.76 19.88
N VAL A 37 -17.43 -44.01 20.30
CA VAL A 37 -17.96 -44.31 21.65
C VAL A 37 -16.99 -43.86 22.74
N MET A 38 -15.68 -43.96 22.51
CA MET A 38 -14.66 -43.61 23.51
C MET A 38 -14.37 -42.11 23.58
N THR A 39 -14.38 -41.42 22.44
CA THR A 39 -13.90 -40.03 22.33
C THR A 39 -14.99 -39.04 21.97
N HIS A 40 -16.18 -39.52 21.58
CA HIS A 40 -17.26 -38.73 20.97
C HIS A 40 -16.85 -37.93 19.73
N GLN A 41 -15.73 -38.28 19.11
CA GLN A 41 -15.22 -37.65 17.90
C GLN A 41 -15.24 -38.64 16.73
N ILE A 42 -15.61 -38.14 15.56
CA ILE A 42 -15.54 -38.93 14.33
C ILE A 42 -14.07 -38.92 13.88
N PRO A 43 -13.45 -40.09 13.64
CA PRO A 43 -12.07 -40.16 13.18
C PRO A 43 -11.93 -39.46 11.83
N TYR A 44 -11.07 -38.45 11.78
CA TYR A 44 -10.74 -37.75 10.55
C TYR A 44 -9.70 -38.55 9.76
N SER A 45 -9.84 -38.56 8.44
CA SER A 45 -8.89 -39.23 7.57
C SER A 45 -7.52 -38.55 7.65
N ARG A 46 -6.48 -39.30 8.04
CA ARG A 46 -5.08 -38.86 7.89
C ARG A 46 -4.50 -39.17 6.50
N ARG A 47 -5.31 -39.74 5.59
CA ARG A 47 -4.88 -40.06 4.23
C ARG A 47 -4.53 -38.76 3.49
N GLY A 48 -3.26 -38.60 3.12
CA GLY A 48 -2.74 -37.37 2.49
C GLY A 48 -2.22 -36.31 3.46
N HIS A 49 -2.28 -36.54 4.78
CA HIS A 49 -1.73 -35.64 5.82
C HIS A 49 -0.31 -35.99 6.26
N HIS A 50 0.35 -36.93 5.58
CA HIS A 50 1.79 -37.08 5.75
C HIS A 50 2.49 -35.93 5.03
N ALA A 51 3.25 -35.14 5.78
CA ALA A 51 4.17 -34.16 5.20
C ALA A 51 5.11 -34.90 4.25
N LYS A 52 4.95 -34.65 2.95
CA LYS A 52 5.75 -35.30 1.90
C LYS A 52 7.20 -34.79 1.86
N THR A 53 7.46 -33.71 2.58
CA THR A 53 8.73 -32.97 2.55
C THR A 53 9.10 -32.63 3.98
N TRP A 54 10.32 -32.98 4.35
CA TRP A 54 10.91 -32.67 5.66
C TRP A 54 11.12 -31.16 5.79
N SER A 55 10.74 -30.58 6.93
CA SER A 55 10.91 -29.15 7.22
C SER A 55 12.14 -28.93 8.10
N PHE A 56 12.95 -27.92 7.77
CA PHE A 56 14.09 -27.53 8.61
C PHE A 56 13.67 -27.01 9.99
N LEU A 57 12.41 -26.60 10.17
CA LEU A 57 11.89 -26.18 11.49
C LEU A 57 11.67 -27.35 12.46
N TRP A 58 11.71 -28.60 11.97
CA TRP A 58 11.64 -29.78 12.84
C TRP A 58 12.96 -30.07 13.54
N ASP A 59 14.05 -29.50 13.07
CA ASP A 59 15.35 -29.53 13.73
C ASP A 59 15.36 -28.45 14.83
N GLU A 60 15.59 -28.86 16.07
CA GLU A 60 15.54 -27.96 17.23
C GLU A 60 16.63 -26.89 17.20
N ASP A 61 17.82 -27.20 16.68
CA ASP A 61 18.94 -26.27 16.61
C ASP A 61 18.69 -25.19 15.55
N ILE A 62 18.19 -25.60 14.38
CA ILE A 62 17.78 -24.66 13.33
C ILE A 62 16.62 -23.79 13.80
N LEU A 63 15.63 -24.38 14.46
CA LEU A 63 14.50 -23.66 15.02
C LEU A 63 14.95 -22.61 16.04
N LEU A 64 15.91 -22.96 16.90
CA LEU A 64 16.46 -22.04 17.91
C LEU A 64 17.22 -20.88 17.26
N GLN A 65 18.05 -21.15 16.25
CA GLN A 65 18.79 -20.12 15.51
C GLN A 65 17.83 -19.14 14.80
N ILE A 66 16.81 -19.65 14.12
CA ILE A 66 15.80 -18.80 13.47
C ILE A 66 15.02 -18.00 14.51
N LYS A 67 14.63 -18.61 15.64
CA LYS A 67 13.93 -17.90 16.72
C LYS A 67 14.79 -16.78 17.31
N SER A 68 16.10 -17.00 17.50
CA SER A 68 17.02 -15.95 17.95
C SER A 68 17.09 -14.80 16.95
N TYR A 69 17.31 -15.12 15.68
CA TYR A 69 17.39 -14.13 14.61
C TYR A 69 16.12 -13.29 14.48
N VAL A 70 14.96 -13.93 14.55
CA VAL A 70 13.66 -13.26 14.52
C VAL A 70 13.49 -12.36 15.76
N ARG A 71 13.89 -12.82 16.95
CA ARG A 71 13.81 -11.99 18.16
C ARG A 71 14.73 -10.77 18.09
N GLU A 72 15.93 -10.91 17.56
CA GLU A 72 16.88 -9.80 17.38
C GLU A 72 16.36 -8.76 16.39
N ASN A 73 15.70 -9.21 15.32
CA ASN A 73 15.15 -8.35 14.27
C ASN A 73 13.68 -7.98 14.49
N LYS A 74 13.19 -8.01 15.74
CA LYS A 74 11.78 -7.75 16.07
C LYS A 74 11.27 -6.47 15.38
N TRP A 75 10.10 -6.56 14.75
CA TRP A 75 9.43 -5.49 13.99
C TRP A 75 10.03 -5.11 12.64
N ASN A 76 11.19 -5.64 12.25
CA ASN A 76 11.80 -5.40 10.95
C ASN A 76 12.03 -6.70 10.15
N ILE A 77 11.42 -7.81 10.57
CA ILE A 77 11.52 -9.09 9.89
C ILE A 77 10.78 -9.05 8.55
N THR A 78 11.47 -9.52 7.52
CA THR A 78 10.87 -9.89 6.24
C THR A 78 11.15 -11.36 5.93
N PRO A 79 10.29 -12.03 5.13
CA PRO A 79 10.56 -13.40 4.70
C PRO A 79 11.87 -13.50 3.91
N HIS A 80 12.29 -12.43 3.23
CA HIS A 80 13.55 -12.38 2.51
C HIS A 80 14.76 -12.42 3.47
N MET A 81 14.70 -11.71 4.59
CA MET A 81 15.79 -11.72 5.58
C MET A 81 16.01 -13.11 6.17
N ILE A 82 14.94 -13.84 6.50
CA ILE A 82 15.06 -15.21 7.01
C ILE A 82 15.55 -16.15 5.90
N MET A 83 15.18 -15.93 4.64
CA MET A 83 15.68 -16.70 3.50
C MET A 83 17.19 -16.55 3.35
N LEU A 84 17.71 -15.32 3.42
CA LEU A 84 19.14 -15.05 3.40
C LEU A 84 19.84 -15.69 4.61
N GLN A 85 19.31 -15.49 5.83
CA GLN A 85 19.88 -16.08 7.04
C GLN A 85 19.99 -17.61 6.94
N MET A 86 18.98 -18.26 6.38
CA MET A 86 19.00 -19.71 6.19
C MET A 86 20.01 -20.14 5.13
N ASN A 87 19.97 -19.54 3.95
CA ASN A 87 20.79 -19.97 2.83
C ASN A 87 22.27 -19.61 2.96
N GLU A 88 22.59 -18.50 3.63
CA GLU A 88 23.96 -17.97 3.72
C GLU A 88 24.67 -18.34 5.03
N ILE A 89 23.92 -18.57 6.12
CA ILE A 89 24.50 -18.77 7.46
C ILE A 89 24.13 -20.15 8.02
N ILE A 90 22.84 -20.47 8.15
CA ILE A 90 22.40 -21.66 8.89
C ILE A 90 22.66 -22.95 8.12
N LEU A 91 22.17 -23.05 6.88
CA LEU A 91 22.24 -24.28 6.08
C LEU A 91 23.67 -24.66 5.65
N PRO A 92 24.55 -23.72 5.25
CA PRO A 92 25.95 -24.05 5.00
C PRO A 92 26.68 -24.61 6.22
N GLY A 93 26.31 -24.18 7.43
CA GLY A 93 26.87 -24.66 8.69
C GLY A 93 26.57 -26.12 9.01
N LEU A 94 25.62 -26.75 8.30
CA LEU A 94 25.23 -28.16 8.50
C LEU A 94 26.15 -29.16 7.78
N GLY A 95 27.06 -28.69 6.92
CA GLY A 95 28.07 -29.54 6.27
C GLY A 95 27.59 -30.35 5.06
N PHE A 96 26.41 -30.05 4.49
CA PHE A 96 25.94 -30.67 3.24
C PHE A 96 26.64 -30.09 2.01
N ALA A 97 26.97 -30.94 1.02
CA ALA A 97 27.55 -30.51 -0.27
C ALA A 97 26.75 -31.10 -1.45
N PRO A 98 26.02 -30.29 -2.25
CA PRO A 98 25.77 -28.86 -2.07
C PRO A 98 24.81 -28.56 -0.90
N PRO A 99 24.89 -27.38 -0.28
CA PRO A 99 23.96 -27.01 0.78
C PRO A 99 22.55 -26.91 0.22
N PRO A 100 21.53 -27.37 0.97
CA PRO A 100 20.15 -27.18 0.57
C PRO A 100 19.81 -25.68 0.56
N THR A 101 18.86 -25.28 -0.28
CA THR A 101 18.37 -23.90 -0.35
C THR A 101 16.88 -23.85 -0.05
N ILE A 102 16.45 -22.77 0.60
CA ILE A 102 15.05 -22.49 0.84
C ILE A 102 14.56 -21.34 -0.04
N SER A 103 13.30 -21.46 -0.47
CA SER A 103 12.62 -20.43 -1.24
C SER A 103 11.95 -19.40 -0.34
N LEU A 104 11.67 -18.21 -0.88
CA LEU A 104 10.90 -17.17 -0.20
C LEU A 104 9.52 -17.67 0.27
N SER A 105 8.89 -18.56 -0.50
CA SER A 105 7.59 -19.16 -0.17
C SER A 105 7.70 -20.07 1.06
N THR A 106 8.76 -20.87 1.15
CA THR A 106 9.06 -21.69 2.34
C THR A 106 9.21 -20.81 3.57
N THR A 107 9.93 -19.69 3.44
CA THR A 107 10.17 -18.78 4.56
C THR A 107 8.91 -18.05 5.03
N LYS A 108 7.99 -17.72 4.11
CA LYS A 108 6.67 -17.19 4.48
C LYS A 108 5.87 -18.20 5.31
N ASN A 109 5.96 -19.49 4.99
CA ASN A 109 5.31 -20.55 5.77
C ASN A 109 5.98 -20.73 7.13
N TYR A 110 7.31 -20.64 7.20
CA TYR A 110 8.04 -20.70 8.47
C TYR A 110 7.61 -19.60 9.43
N LEU A 111 7.44 -18.36 8.96
CA LEU A 111 6.93 -17.27 9.79
C LEU A 111 5.54 -17.57 10.36
N LYS A 112 4.64 -18.15 9.57
CA LYS A 112 3.31 -18.55 10.03
C LYS A 112 3.39 -19.68 11.07
N GLU A 113 4.23 -20.67 10.83
CA GLU A 113 4.47 -21.80 11.75
C GLU A 113 5.07 -21.32 13.09
N LEU A 114 5.92 -20.29 13.05
CA LEU A 114 6.45 -19.61 14.24
C LEU A 114 5.43 -18.71 14.95
N GLY A 115 4.19 -18.63 14.49
CA GLY A 115 3.12 -17.82 15.10
C GLY A 115 3.10 -16.35 14.68
N TYR A 116 3.82 -15.98 13.62
CA TYR A 116 3.78 -14.62 13.06
C TYR A 116 2.70 -14.50 11.99
N ILE A 117 1.97 -13.39 12.07
CA ILE A 117 0.96 -13.00 11.10
C ILE A 117 1.39 -11.72 10.41
N TYR A 118 1.10 -11.62 9.10
CA TYR A 118 1.31 -10.38 8.36
C TYR A 118 0.05 -9.53 8.45
N GLU A 119 0.09 -8.52 9.31
CA GLU A 119 -1.05 -7.66 9.57
C GLU A 119 -0.69 -6.18 9.45
N ARG A 120 -1.74 -5.37 9.22
CA ARG A 120 -1.65 -3.92 9.26
C ARG A 120 -1.61 -3.47 10.72
N VAL A 121 -0.60 -2.68 11.08
CA VAL A 121 -0.52 -2.04 12.40
C VAL A 121 -1.72 -1.09 12.53
N LYS A 122 -2.60 -1.39 13.48
CA LYS A 122 -3.79 -0.58 13.76
C LYS A 122 -3.35 0.67 14.53
N LYS A 123 -3.61 1.84 13.98
CA LYS A 123 -3.69 3.09 14.75
C LYS A 123 -5.16 3.27 15.14
N ASP A 124 -5.41 3.67 16.37
CA ASP A 124 -6.78 3.93 16.84
C ASP A 124 -7.50 4.94 15.94
N ALA A 125 -8.81 4.74 15.82
CA ALA A 125 -9.62 5.07 14.66
C ALA A 125 -9.76 6.57 14.36
N TYR A 126 -9.39 6.97 13.14
CA TYR A 126 -9.99 8.15 12.51
C TYR A 126 -11.42 7.78 12.11
N VAL A 127 -12.40 8.42 12.72
CA VAL A 127 -13.77 8.38 12.23
C VAL A 127 -13.84 9.31 11.04
N ASP A 128 -13.88 8.70 9.86
CA ASP A 128 -13.95 9.43 8.61
C ASP A 128 -15.27 10.22 8.51
N ARG A 129 -15.16 11.54 8.30
CA ARG A 129 -16.29 12.48 8.25
C ARG A 129 -16.90 12.60 6.85
N HIS A 130 -16.56 11.71 5.93
CA HIS A 130 -17.10 11.67 4.56
C HIS A 130 -18.64 11.66 4.47
N LYS A 131 -19.34 11.28 5.55
CA LYS A 131 -20.81 11.17 5.59
C LYS A 131 -21.54 12.43 6.07
N ARG A 132 -20.82 13.54 6.33
CA ARG A 132 -21.51 14.78 6.69
C ARG A 132 -22.30 15.32 5.49
N GLU A 133 -23.47 15.88 5.77
CA GLU A 133 -24.39 16.38 4.75
C GLU A 133 -23.74 17.43 3.84
N ASP A 134 -22.91 18.31 4.39
CA ASP A 134 -22.16 19.32 3.64
C ASP A 134 -21.15 18.70 2.66
N VAL A 135 -20.46 17.64 3.07
CA VAL A 135 -19.52 16.89 2.23
C VAL A 135 -20.25 16.16 1.09
N VAL A 136 -21.39 15.54 1.38
CA VAL A 136 -22.22 14.84 0.38
C VAL A 136 -22.82 15.82 -0.62
N ALA A 137 -23.26 17.00 -0.16
CA ALA A 137 -23.76 18.07 -1.02
C ALA A 137 -22.66 18.58 -1.96
N TYR A 138 -21.46 18.83 -1.44
CA TYR A 138 -20.31 19.23 -2.25
C TYR A 138 -19.91 18.15 -3.27
N GLN A 139 -19.90 16.88 -2.86
CA GLN A 139 -19.60 15.74 -3.75
C GLN A 139 -20.55 15.72 -4.95
N SER A 140 -21.85 15.96 -4.73
CA SER A 140 -22.85 15.99 -5.81
C SER A 140 -22.55 17.11 -6.83
N ILE A 141 -22.19 18.30 -6.35
CA ILE A 141 -21.80 19.44 -7.20
C ILE A 141 -20.50 19.11 -7.98
N PHE A 142 -19.53 18.52 -7.29
CA PHE A 142 -18.25 18.13 -7.87
C PHE A 142 -18.41 17.09 -8.99
N LEU A 143 -19.20 16.04 -8.76
CA LEU A 143 -19.45 14.98 -9.74
C LEU A 143 -20.13 15.50 -11.00
N LYS A 144 -21.06 16.46 -10.85
CA LYS A 144 -21.71 17.12 -11.99
C LYS A 144 -20.69 17.88 -12.84
N ARG A 145 -19.84 18.70 -12.21
CA ARG A 145 -18.77 19.45 -12.90
C ARG A 145 -17.78 18.51 -13.61
N MET A 146 -17.38 17.43 -12.95
CA MET A 146 -16.47 16.46 -13.55
C MET A 146 -17.06 15.77 -14.78
N SER A 147 -18.35 15.42 -14.75
CA SER A 147 -19.05 14.84 -15.91
C SER A 147 -19.07 15.78 -17.12
N GLU A 148 -19.21 17.10 -16.88
CA GLU A 148 -19.15 18.12 -17.93
C GLU A 148 -17.75 18.23 -18.56
N PHE A 149 -16.68 17.88 -17.85
CA PHE A 149 -15.31 17.97 -18.37
C PHE A 149 -14.77 16.66 -18.93
N GLU A 150 -15.27 15.50 -18.49
CA GLU A 150 -14.73 14.18 -18.80
C GLU A 150 -14.62 13.91 -20.31
N HIS A 151 -15.62 14.32 -21.10
CA HIS A 151 -15.62 14.16 -22.57
C HIS A 151 -14.55 14.99 -23.30
N ARG A 152 -13.92 15.94 -22.62
CA ARG A 152 -12.85 16.80 -23.15
C ARG A 152 -11.47 16.37 -22.65
N MET A 153 -11.39 15.37 -21.78
CA MET A 153 -10.13 14.87 -21.23
C MET A 153 -9.60 13.70 -22.07
N PRO A 154 -8.27 13.49 -22.11
CA PRO A 154 -7.70 12.31 -22.75
C PRO A 154 -8.08 11.05 -21.98
N ILE A 155 -8.41 10.00 -22.71
CA ILE A 155 -8.70 8.67 -22.17
C ILE A 155 -7.46 7.81 -22.36
N PHE A 156 -7.09 7.07 -21.30
CA PHE A 156 -5.94 6.18 -21.34
C PHE A 156 -6.37 4.71 -21.27
N SER A 157 -5.86 3.88 -22.19
CA SER A 157 -6.24 2.47 -22.34
C SER A 157 -5.03 1.54 -22.59
N GLY A 158 -5.27 0.23 -22.65
CA GLY A 158 -4.26 -0.83 -22.75
C GLY A 158 -3.83 -1.41 -21.40
N ASP A 159 -3.13 -2.55 -21.43
CA ASP A 159 -2.74 -3.33 -20.24
C ASP A 159 -1.91 -2.53 -19.23
N ASN A 160 -1.07 -1.62 -19.74
CA ASN A 160 -0.23 -0.71 -18.94
C ASN A 160 -0.73 0.74 -18.96
N ILE A 161 -1.91 1.03 -19.53
CA ILE A 161 -2.45 2.39 -19.66
C ILE A 161 -1.50 3.31 -20.48
N GLU A 162 -0.94 2.76 -21.55
CA GLU A 162 0.02 3.43 -22.44
C GLU A 162 -0.65 4.13 -23.63
N VAL A 163 -1.83 3.65 -24.06
CA VAL A 163 -2.53 4.19 -25.22
C VAL A 163 -3.29 5.45 -24.83
N GLU A 164 -2.92 6.58 -25.42
CA GLU A 164 -3.55 7.88 -25.21
C GLU A 164 -4.55 8.17 -26.33
N THR A 165 -5.79 8.45 -25.99
CA THR A 165 -6.83 8.85 -26.93
C THR A 165 -7.33 10.24 -26.58
N TRP A 166 -7.05 11.20 -27.46
CA TRP A 166 -7.50 12.58 -27.32
C TRP A 166 -8.93 12.73 -27.87
N PRO A 167 -9.73 13.67 -27.33
CA PRO A 167 -11.06 13.97 -27.84
C PRO A 167 -10.98 14.52 -29.28
N ASP A 168 -12.12 14.46 -29.98
CA ASP A 168 -12.24 14.93 -31.37
C ASP A 168 -11.69 16.34 -31.57
N SER A 169 -11.10 16.60 -32.74
CA SER A 169 -10.43 17.87 -33.05
C SER A 169 -11.34 19.12 -32.95
N ASN A 170 -12.66 18.93 -32.99
CA ASN A 170 -13.64 20.00 -32.82
C ASN A 170 -13.85 20.43 -31.35
N ILE A 171 -13.34 19.66 -30.39
CA ILE A 171 -13.51 19.87 -28.96
C ILE A 171 -12.18 20.35 -28.38
N LYS A 172 -12.15 21.53 -27.76
CA LYS A 172 -10.94 22.02 -27.07
C LYS A 172 -10.62 21.09 -25.89
N PRO A 173 -9.47 20.38 -25.89
CA PRO A 173 -9.20 19.40 -24.85
C PRO A 173 -8.87 20.06 -23.51
N LEU A 174 -9.06 19.32 -22.42
CA LEU A 174 -8.76 19.71 -21.06
C LEU A 174 -7.76 18.74 -20.44
N ILE A 175 -6.78 19.29 -19.74
CA ILE A 175 -5.80 18.52 -18.97
C ILE A 175 -6.16 18.67 -17.49
N LEU A 176 -6.45 17.55 -16.83
CA LEU A 176 -6.68 17.55 -15.39
C LEU A 176 -5.35 17.69 -14.66
N VAL A 177 -5.24 18.73 -13.84
CA VAL A 177 -4.13 18.93 -12.92
C VAL A 177 -4.66 18.73 -11.50
N THR A 178 -4.07 17.76 -10.79
CA THR A 178 -4.42 17.45 -9.41
C THR A 178 -3.33 17.94 -8.47
N HIS A 179 -3.72 18.27 -7.25
CA HIS A 179 -2.82 18.68 -6.18
C HIS A 179 -3.09 17.84 -4.94
N ASP A 180 -2.04 17.44 -4.23
CA ASP A 180 -2.17 16.81 -2.92
C ASP A 180 -1.04 17.25 -1.99
N GLU A 181 -1.33 17.19 -0.70
CA GLU A 181 -0.43 17.56 0.40
C GLU A 181 -0.13 16.32 1.24
N CYS A 182 1.15 16.02 1.45
CA CYS A 182 1.53 14.84 2.23
C CYS A 182 2.65 15.13 3.22
N ILE A 183 2.43 14.71 4.47
CA ILE A 183 3.39 14.87 5.56
C ILE A 183 4.09 13.54 5.84
N PHE A 184 5.42 13.55 5.72
CA PHE A 184 6.30 12.44 6.07
C PHE A 184 7.02 12.75 7.38
N SER A 185 6.60 12.10 8.46
CA SER A 185 7.23 12.23 9.77
C SER A 185 8.35 11.19 9.95
N ALA A 186 9.42 11.55 10.66
CA ALA A 186 10.62 10.73 10.85
C ALA A 186 10.31 9.37 11.52
N TYR A 187 9.28 9.33 12.37
CA TYR A 187 8.88 8.11 13.06
C TYR A 187 7.72 7.37 12.36
N ASN A 188 7.40 7.72 11.11
CA ASN A 188 6.49 6.94 10.29
C ASN A 188 7.16 5.61 9.87
N GLY A 189 6.77 4.51 10.54
CA GLY A 189 7.16 3.15 10.17
C GLY A 189 6.17 2.45 9.22
N SER A 190 6.58 1.33 8.64
CA SER A 190 5.79 0.48 7.73
C SER A 190 4.40 0.19 8.29
N ARG A 191 3.36 0.38 7.47
CA ARG A 191 1.97 0.18 7.91
C ARG A 191 1.59 -1.28 8.10
N SER A 192 2.33 -2.21 7.47
CA SER A 192 2.11 -3.65 7.57
C SER A 192 3.43 -4.33 7.93
N LEU A 193 3.38 -5.23 8.92
CA LEU A 193 4.55 -5.88 9.50
C LEU A 193 4.23 -7.34 9.80
N TRP A 194 5.26 -8.17 9.85
CA TRP A 194 5.14 -9.49 10.49
C TRP A 194 5.16 -9.29 12.00
N ILE A 195 4.01 -9.51 12.64
CA ILE A 195 3.82 -9.35 14.08
C ILE A 195 3.50 -10.70 14.71
N SER A 196 3.98 -10.91 15.94
CA SER A 196 3.55 -12.05 16.72
C SER A 196 2.07 -11.90 17.08
N TYR A 197 1.34 -13.03 17.16
CA TYR A 197 -0.05 -13.01 17.55
C TYR A 197 -0.27 -12.25 18.87
N GLY A 198 -1.17 -11.28 18.86
CA GLY A 198 -1.52 -10.46 20.04
C GLY A 198 -0.55 -9.33 20.37
N GLU A 199 0.57 -9.19 19.66
CA GLU A 199 1.49 -8.08 19.88
C GLU A 199 1.23 -6.91 18.91
N GLN A 200 1.44 -5.68 19.38
CA GLN A 200 1.46 -4.48 18.53
C GLN A 200 2.75 -3.70 18.77
N PRO A 201 3.41 -3.22 17.71
CA PRO A 201 4.60 -2.39 17.88
C PRO A 201 4.22 -1.05 18.50
N LEU A 202 4.79 -0.74 19.67
CA LEU A 202 4.70 0.58 20.25
C LEU A 202 5.51 1.56 19.39
N ARG A 203 4.81 2.53 18.80
CA ARG A 203 5.45 3.65 18.10
C ARG A 203 5.61 4.82 19.06
N LYS A 204 6.66 5.62 18.84
CA LYS A 204 6.81 6.87 19.56
C LYS A 204 5.55 7.72 19.34
N LYS A 205 5.03 8.29 20.44
CA LYS A 205 3.84 9.16 20.42
C LYS A 205 4.11 10.47 19.69
N VAL A 206 5.31 11.01 19.84
CA VAL A 206 5.78 12.16 19.04
C VAL A 206 6.09 11.70 17.64
N GLU A 207 5.85 12.55 16.63
CA GLU A 207 6.08 12.21 15.22
C GLU A 207 7.53 12.45 14.75
N GLY A 208 8.32 13.18 15.55
CA GLY A 208 9.68 13.59 15.20
C GLY A 208 9.68 14.78 14.23
N ARG A 209 10.80 14.97 13.51
CA ARG A 209 10.86 15.94 12.39
C ARG A 209 9.97 15.44 11.26
N SER A 210 9.28 16.36 10.59
CA SER A 210 8.46 16.05 9.43
C SER A 210 8.90 16.85 8.22
N ILE A 211 8.67 16.25 7.05
CA ILE A 211 8.75 16.90 5.75
C ILE A 211 7.32 16.99 5.24
N HIS A 212 6.91 18.20 4.87
CA HIS A 212 5.64 18.43 4.21
C HIS A 212 5.89 18.66 2.72
N VAL A 213 5.25 17.86 1.88
CA VAL A 213 5.41 17.89 0.43
C VAL A 213 4.08 18.30 -0.20
N ASN A 214 4.10 19.39 -0.96
CA ASN A 214 2.96 19.89 -1.73
C ASN A 214 3.29 19.73 -3.22
N LYS A 215 2.45 19.02 -3.97
CA LYS A 215 2.83 18.58 -5.31
C LYS A 215 1.65 18.53 -6.27
N PHE A 216 1.92 18.95 -7.51
CA PHE A 216 0.98 18.87 -8.63
C PHE A 216 1.29 17.69 -9.53
N LEU A 217 0.25 16.96 -9.91
CA LEU A 217 0.29 15.78 -10.79
C LEU A 217 -0.68 15.91 -11.95
N THR A 218 -0.32 15.32 -13.09
CA THR A 218 -1.19 15.17 -14.26
C THR A 218 -1.06 13.75 -14.83
N ASP A 219 -2.12 13.28 -15.47
CA ASP A 219 -2.14 11.93 -16.06
C ASP A 219 -1.33 11.84 -17.37
N ILE A 220 -0.95 12.99 -17.93
CA ILE A 220 -0.16 13.09 -19.16
C ILE A 220 1.33 13.01 -18.84
N CYS A 221 1.84 13.90 -17.99
CA CYS A 221 3.28 14.02 -17.76
C CYS A 221 3.73 13.57 -16.37
N SER A 222 2.88 12.90 -15.60
CA SER A 222 3.07 12.52 -14.19
C SER A 222 3.21 13.75 -13.30
N ARG A 223 4.41 14.30 -13.21
CA ARG A 223 4.74 15.44 -12.38
C ARG A 223 4.72 16.70 -13.24
N LEU A 224 4.18 17.77 -12.68
CA LEU A 224 4.19 19.06 -13.35
C LEU A 224 5.60 19.66 -13.31
N VAL A 225 6.41 19.27 -14.30
CA VAL A 225 7.83 19.56 -14.45
C VAL A 225 8.10 20.02 -15.89
N LEU A 226 8.98 21.01 -16.06
CA LEU A 226 9.48 21.38 -17.39
C LEU A 226 10.40 20.30 -17.96
N PRO A 227 10.26 19.93 -19.26
CA PRO A 227 11.19 19.03 -19.93
C PRO A 227 12.64 19.51 -19.80
N ASP A 228 13.59 18.57 -19.78
CA ASP A 228 15.03 18.84 -19.68
C ASP A 228 15.56 19.75 -20.81
N GLU A 229 14.89 19.69 -21.97
CA GLU A 229 15.17 20.48 -23.16
C GLU A 229 14.78 21.96 -23.00
N MET A 230 13.88 22.28 -22.06
CA MET A 230 13.45 23.65 -21.77
C MET A 230 14.25 24.21 -20.60
N GLN A 231 14.98 25.29 -20.83
CA GLN A 231 15.69 25.96 -19.74
C GLN A 231 14.69 26.63 -18.79
N PRO A 232 14.80 26.40 -17.47
CA PRO A 232 14.00 27.13 -16.51
C PRO A 232 14.37 28.61 -16.60
N SER A 233 13.39 29.47 -16.88
CA SER A 233 13.60 30.91 -16.73
C SER A 233 13.80 31.23 -15.24
N ASN A 234 14.57 32.26 -14.90
CA ASN A 234 14.80 32.67 -13.52
C ASN A 234 13.52 33.15 -12.79
N LYS A 235 12.36 33.14 -13.48
CA LYS A 235 11.05 33.59 -12.99
C LYS A 235 10.26 32.53 -12.23
N PHE A 236 10.50 31.24 -12.48
CA PHE A 236 9.75 30.14 -11.83
C PHE A 236 10.58 28.85 -11.76
N PRO A 237 10.34 27.97 -10.77
CA PRO A 237 11.10 26.74 -10.62
C PRO A 237 10.80 25.73 -11.73
N ARG A 238 11.65 24.72 -11.86
CA ARG A 238 11.50 23.64 -12.85
C ARG A 238 10.32 22.70 -12.55
N GLU A 239 9.97 22.53 -11.28
CA GLU A 239 8.90 21.64 -10.81
C GLU A 239 7.93 22.40 -9.90
N ALA A 240 6.63 22.14 -10.05
CA ALA A 240 5.58 22.66 -9.17
C ALA A 240 5.52 21.87 -7.83
N CYS A 241 6.67 21.66 -7.18
CA CYS A 241 6.79 20.93 -5.93
C CYS A 241 7.39 21.85 -4.88
N VAL A 242 6.73 21.97 -3.73
CA VAL A 242 7.24 22.73 -2.60
C VAL A 242 7.41 21.79 -1.42
N ILE A 243 8.62 21.72 -0.90
CA ILE A 243 8.98 20.94 0.27
C ILE A 243 9.23 21.89 1.43
N THR A 244 8.43 21.78 2.48
CA THR A 244 8.56 22.57 3.71
C THR A 244 8.85 21.68 4.90
N TYR A 245 9.44 22.27 5.95
CA TYR A 245 9.79 21.60 7.18
C TYR A 245 8.96 22.19 8.32
N PRO A 246 7.78 21.64 8.60
CA PRO A 246 6.90 22.23 9.61
C PRO A 246 7.52 22.17 11.02
N GLY A 247 7.20 23.17 11.83
CA GLY A 247 7.60 23.23 13.24
C GLY A 247 7.66 24.66 13.80
N LYS A 248 7.53 24.77 15.13
CA LYS A 248 7.50 26.06 15.84
C LYS A 248 8.74 26.96 15.60
N ASN A 249 9.89 26.34 15.29
CA ASN A 249 11.16 27.04 15.00
C ASN A 249 11.63 26.82 13.54
N ASN A 250 10.74 26.39 12.64
CA ASN A 250 11.05 26.15 11.23
C ASN A 250 10.09 26.96 10.33
N ASP A 251 9.68 26.40 9.19
CA ASP A 251 8.89 27.08 8.14
C ASP A 251 7.43 27.39 8.54
N GLY A 252 7.03 27.06 9.77
CA GLY A 252 5.62 27.13 10.19
C GLY A 252 4.77 26.04 9.53
N TRP A 253 3.46 26.13 9.72
CA TRP A 253 2.51 25.24 9.03
C TRP A 253 2.12 25.85 7.69
N TRP A 254 1.91 24.98 6.69
CA TRP A 254 1.43 25.37 5.37
C TRP A 254 0.04 25.99 5.46
N LYS A 255 -0.15 27.11 4.76
CA LYS A 255 -1.40 27.88 4.78
C LYS A 255 -1.98 28.04 3.38
N ALA A 256 -3.23 28.51 3.33
CA ALA A 256 -3.90 28.80 2.07
C ALA A 256 -3.13 29.82 1.22
N GLU A 257 -2.45 30.79 1.84
CA GLU A 257 -1.63 31.76 1.12
C GLU A 257 -0.43 31.10 0.43
N ASP A 258 0.18 30.09 1.07
CA ASP A 258 1.31 29.34 0.49
C ASP A 258 0.86 28.51 -0.72
N LEU A 259 -0.33 27.91 -0.64
CA LEU A 259 -0.95 27.19 -1.76
C LEU A 259 -1.23 28.13 -2.93
N ILE A 260 -1.85 29.30 -2.67
CA ILE A 260 -2.11 30.30 -3.71
C ILE A 260 -0.80 30.72 -4.38
N ASN A 261 0.25 30.99 -3.58
CA ASN A 261 1.57 31.34 -4.12
C ASN A 261 2.18 30.23 -4.98
N GLN A 262 2.05 28.95 -4.58
CA GLN A 262 2.53 27.82 -5.38
C GLN A 262 1.75 27.67 -6.69
N VAL A 263 0.42 27.82 -6.65
CA VAL A 263 -0.44 27.75 -7.84
C VAL A 263 -0.06 28.84 -8.83
N THR A 264 -0.04 30.09 -8.37
CA THR A 264 0.16 31.27 -9.23
C THR A 264 1.57 31.34 -9.79
N ASN A 265 2.60 31.13 -8.95
CA ASN A 265 3.99 31.38 -9.37
C ASN A 265 4.67 30.14 -9.96
N HIS A 266 4.21 28.93 -9.62
CA HIS A 266 4.86 27.70 -10.09
C HIS A 266 3.93 26.91 -11.02
N ALA A 267 2.77 26.46 -10.54
CA ALA A 267 1.95 25.50 -11.27
C ALA A 267 1.42 26.06 -12.59
N ILE A 268 0.84 27.26 -12.59
CA ILE A 268 0.32 27.90 -13.82
C ILE A 268 1.45 28.17 -14.81
N SER A 269 2.54 28.79 -14.36
CA SER A 269 3.67 29.12 -15.24
C SER A 269 4.32 27.89 -15.88
N ILE A 270 4.49 26.80 -15.12
CA ILE A 270 5.01 25.54 -15.65
C ILE A 270 4.01 24.89 -16.61
N PHE A 271 2.72 24.94 -16.30
CA PHE A 271 1.68 24.38 -17.16
C PHE A 271 1.60 25.11 -18.50
N GLU A 272 1.57 26.44 -18.50
CA GLU A 272 1.54 27.25 -19.73
C GLU A 272 2.79 27.06 -20.59
N ALA A 273 3.97 26.97 -19.96
CA ALA A 273 5.20 26.70 -20.68
C ALA A 273 5.21 25.29 -21.32
N ARG A 274 4.62 24.30 -20.63
CA ARG A 274 4.60 22.91 -21.09
C ARG A 274 3.48 22.63 -22.09
N PHE A 275 2.36 23.33 -21.99
CA PHE A 275 1.15 23.13 -22.78
C PHE A 275 0.63 24.46 -23.35
N PRO A 276 1.37 25.12 -24.27
CA PRO A 276 1.04 26.45 -24.76
C PRO A 276 -0.32 26.52 -25.47
N ASP A 277 -0.72 25.47 -26.18
CA ASP A 277 -2.02 25.43 -26.87
C ASP A 277 -3.23 25.30 -25.92
N TYR A 278 -2.97 25.06 -24.64
CA TYR A 278 -3.95 24.79 -23.60
C TYR A 278 -4.04 25.97 -22.62
N HIS A 279 -4.16 27.20 -23.13
CA HIS A 279 -4.25 28.40 -22.31
C HIS A 279 -5.50 28.47 -21.42
N ILE A 280 -5.28 28.91 -20.18
CA ILE A 280 -6.30 29.38 -19.22
C ILE A 280 -6.41 30.90 -19.37
N PRO A 281 -7.57 31.49 -19.68
CA PRO A 281 -7.69 32.95 -19.79
C PRO A 281 -7.56 33.64 -18.42
N LYS A 282 -6.51 34.46 -18.28
CA LYS A 282 -6.23 35.50 -17.26
C LYS A 282 -6.00 35.05 -15.80
N LEU A 283 -4.80 35.34 -15.29
CA LEU A 283 -4.53 36.36 -14.25
C LEU A 283 -3.00 36.61 -14.14
N CYS A 284 -2.60 37.88 -14.14
CA CYS A 284 -1.21 38.35 -14.03
C CYS A 284 -1.04 39.15 -12.73
N GLY A 285 0.12 39.03 -12.07
CA GLY A 285 0.56 39.90 -10.98
C GLY A 285 1.91 39.43 -10.41
N GLU A 286 2.94 40.28 -10.49
CA GLU A 286 4.30 39.98 -10.01
C GLU A 286 4.39 39.94 -8.48
N ALA A 287 5.12 38.96 -7.93
CA ALA A 287 5.45 38.89 -6.50
C ALA A 287 6.97 38.76 -6.28
N LYS A 288 7.50 39.57 -5.36
CA LYS A 288 8.91 39.53 -4.90
C LYS A 288 9.23 38.24 -4.13
N GLY A 289 10.42 37.70 -4.35
CA GLY A 289 10.87 36.44 -3.77
C GLY A 289 11.02 36.46 -2.23
N LEU A 290 10.45 35.46 -1.57
CA LEU A 290 10.41 35.30 -0.10
C LEU A 290 11.80 35.21 0.57
N LYS A 291 12.83 34.77 -0.17
CA LYS A 291 14.20 34.65 0.32
C LYS A 291 14.84 36.00 0.65
N GLU A 292 14.45 37.05 -0.05
CA GLU A 292 14.96 38.41 0.15
C GLU A 292 14.26 39.07 1.35
N VAL A 293 12.94 38.86 1.47
CA VAL A 293 12.11 39.28 2.61
C VAL A 293 12.56 38.68 3.94
N LEU A 294 13.04 37.44 3.94
CA LEU A 294 13.48 36.74 5.16
C LEU A 294 14.90 37.15 5.61
N LYS A 295 15.76 37.57 4.68
CA LYS A 295 17.08 38.14 5.01
C LYS A 295 16.95 39.56 5.59
N GLU A 296 16.06 40.37 5.03
CA GLU A 296 15.79 41.74 5.49
C GLU A 296 15.18 41.81 6.90
N ARG A 297 14.46 40.76 7.32
CA ARG A 297 13.75 40.71 8.62
C ARG A 297 14.52 40.03 9.76
N GLY A 298 15.74 39.56 9.52
CA GLY A 298 16.59 38.96 10.56
C GLY A 298 16.08 37.62 11.13
N LEU A 299 15.15 36.95 10.44
CA LEU A 299 14.50 35.71 10.90
C LEU A 299 15.26 34.43 10.50
N TRP A 300 16.53 34.55 10.09
CA TRP A 300 17.39 33.42 9.72
C TRP A 300 18.31 33.04 10.89
N PRO A 301 18.25 31.79 11.42
CA PRO A 301 18.99 31.43 12.62
C PRO A 301 20.51 31.34 12.37
N LYS A 302 21.31 31.97 13.24
CA LYS A 302 22.77 32.10 13.12
C LYS A 302 23.58 30.84 13.52
N GLU A 303 23.00 29.94 14.31
CA GLU A 303 23.77 28.88 15.01
C GLU A 303 23.62 27.46 14.42
N GLY A 304 22.92 27.30 13.30
CA GLY A 304 22.82 26.00 12.61
C GLY A 304 22.05 24.92 13.39
N LEU A 305 21.96 23.72 12.80
CA LEU A 305 21.14 22.60 13.29
C LEU A 305 21.94 21.66 14.20
N ARG A 306 21.32 21.14 15.27
CA ARG A 306 21.90 20.08 16.13
C ARG A 306 22.14 18.79 15.35
N LEU A 307 23.31 18.15 15.53
CA LEU A 307 23.82 17.07 14.68
C LEU A 307 22.91 15.83 14.56
N LYS A 308 22.20 15.45 15.63
CA LYS A 308 21.24 14.33 15.62
C LYS A 308 19.98 14.67 14.83
N GLU A 309 19.49 15.90 14.96
CA GLU A 309 18.33 16.42 14.23
C GLU A 309 18.64 16.62 12.74
N ALA A 310 19.86 17.07 12.43
CA ALA A 310 20.36 17.17 11.06
C ALA A 310 20.41 15.78 10.38
N ARG A 311 20.86 14.73 11.07
CA ARG A 311 20.91 13.36 10.52
C ARG A 311 19.52 12.78 10.17
N GLU A 312 18.51 13.01 11.01
CA GLU A 312 17.12 12.59 10.73
C GLU A 312 16.54 13.32 9.51
N LEU A 313 16.75 14.64 9.44
CA LEU A 313 16.32 15.48 8.32
C LEU A 313 17.02 15.09 7.01
N ILE A 314 18.34 14.88 7.05
CA ILE A 314 19.14 14.47 5.88
C ILE A 314 18.66 13.11 5.34
N ARG A 315 18.28 12.16 6.21
CA ARG A 315 17.72 10.88 5.76
C ARG A 315 16.42 11.08 5.01
N LEU A 316 15.46 11.83 5.58
CA LEU A 316 14.20 12.10 4.91
C LEU A 316 14.38 12.90 3.60
N GLN A 317 15.27 13.90 3.59
CA GLN A 317 15.61 14.68 2.39
C GLN A 317 16.20 13.84 1.26
N LYS A 318 16.89 12.74 1.58
CA LYS A 318 17.40 11.79 0.57
C LYS A 318 16.33 10.79 0.14
N THR A 319 15.61 10.21 1.10
CA THR A 319 14.68 9.11 0.83
C THR A 319 13.39 9.57 0.15
N VAL A 320 12.83 10.72 0.55
CA VAL A 320 11.54 11.20 0.01
C VAL A 320 11.63 11.50 -1.49
N PRO A 321 12.62 12.25 -2.01
CA PRO A 321 12.73 12.46 -3.45
C PRO A 321 12.96 11.17 -4.24
N LEU A 322 13.78 10.23 -3.73
CA LEU A 322 14.00 8.93 -4.37
C LEU A 322 12.70 8.11 -4.45
N ALA A 323 11.92 8.09 -3.38
CA ALA A 323 10.62 7.42 -3.36
C ALA A 323 9.58 8.11 -4.28
N LEU A 324 9.60 9.44 -4.38
CA LEU A 324 8.75 10.16 -5.34
C LEU A 324 9.20 9.94 -6.79
N ASN A 325 10.50 9.70 -7.03
CA ASN A 325 11.07 9.39 -8.35
C ASN A 325 10.83 7.95 -8.79
N SER A 326 10.60 7.01 -7.87
CA SER A 326 10.32 5.62 -8.22
C SER A 326 8.88 5.37 -8.69
N VAL A 327 7.98 6.35 -8.56
CA VAL A 327 6.60 6.24 -9.04
C VAL A 327 6.57 6.43 -10.56
N LEU A 328 6.20 5.37 -11.27
CA LEU A 328 6.07 5.38 -12.73
C LEU A 328 4.74 6.02 -13.18
N LEU A 329 4.74 6.61 -14.38
CA LEU A 329 3.56 7.21 -15.00
C LEU A 329 2.35 6.25 -15.10
N PRO A 330 2.51 4.97 -15.50
CA PRO A 330 1.41 4.00 -15.47
C PRO A 330 0.72 3.89 -14.11
N THR A 331 1.48 3.95 -13.01
CA THR A 331 0.93 3.88 -11.65
C THR A 331 0.02 5.09 -11.34
N ILE A 332 0.39 6.28 -11.82
CA ILE A 332 -0.41 7.50 -11.65
C ILE A 332 -1.70 7.38 -12.47
N ARG A 333 -1.60 6.95 -13.74
CA ARG A 333 -2.77 6.74 -14.61
C ARG A 333 -3.73 5.68 -14.05
N GLN A 334 -3.20 4.59 -13.47
CA GLN A 334 -4.02 3.58 -12.79
C GLN A 334 -4.76 4.17 -11.59
N TYR A 335 -4.11 5.05 -10.82
CA TYR A 335 -4.76 5.72 -9.70
C TYR A 335 -5.84 6.71 -10.16
N ALA A 336 -5.58 7.49 -11.21
CA ALA A 336 -6.56 8.38 -11.80
C ALA A 336 -7.77 7.61 -12.34
N ARG A 337 -7.56 6.55 -13.13
CA ARG A 337 -8.62 5.66 -13.61
C ARG A 337 -9.44 5.10 -12.45
N LYS A 338 -8.79 4.68 -11.37
CA LYS A 338 -9.49 4.22 -10.15
C LYS A 338 -10.37 5.33 -9.57
N ALA A 339 -9.89 6.57 -9.49
CA ALA A 339 -10.69 7.70 -9.02
C ALA A 339 -11.91 7.95 -9.92
N PHE A 340 -11.76 7.91 -11.25
CA PHE A 340 -12.89 7.99 -12.20
C PHE A 340 -13.90 6.85 -12.01
N CYS A 341 -13.46 5.62 -11.75
CA CYS A 341 -14.37 4.52 -11.44
C CYS A 341 -15.18 4.76 -10.15
N TYR A 342 -14.57 5.38 -9.12
CA TYR A 342 -15.30 5.78 -7.92
C TYR A 342 -16.30 6.91 -8.23
N MET A 343 -15.92 7.90 -9.04
CA MET A 343 -16.83 8.97 -9.45
C MET A 343 -18.05 8.43 -10.20
N ASP A 344 -17.85 7.53 -11.16
CA ASP A 344 -18.95 6.84 -11.88
C ASP A 344 -19.83 6.04 -10.92
N ALA A 345 -19.24 5.32 -9.95
CA ALA A 345 -20.00 4.60 -8.94
C ALA A 345 -20.88 5.53 -8.09
N TYR A 346 -20.34 6.68 -7.67
CA TYR A 346 -21.11 7.68 -6.91
C TYR A 346 -22.19 8.37 -7.76
N GLN A 347 -21.92 8.66 -9.04
CA GLN A 347 -22.93 9.18 -9.96
C GLN A 347 -24.11 8.21 -10.14
N LYS A 348 -23.85 6.91 -10.08
CA LYS A 348 -24.87 5.85 -10.08
C LYS A 348 -25.59 5.67 -8.74
N GLY A 349 -25.28 6.51 -7.74
CA GLY A 349 -25.92 6.48 -6.42
C GLY A 349 -25.40 5.38 -5.48
N LEU A 350 -24.24 4.77 -5.76
CA LEU A 350 -23.65 3.78 -4.86
C LEU A 350 -23.09 4.44 -3.61
N ASN A 351 -23.37 3.87 -2.45
CA ASN A 351 -22.76 4.27 -1.18
C ASN A 351 -21.31 3.75 -1.05
N ASP A 352 -20.52 4.27 -0.10
CA ASP A 352 -19.08 3.97 0.03
C ASP A 352 -18.74 2.48 -0.05
N LYS A 353 -19.47 1.64 0.70
CA LYS A 353 -19.22 0.19 0.73
C LYS A 353 -19.58 -0.48 -0.60
N ALA A 354 -20.68 -0.05 -1.23
CA ALA A 354 -21.11 -0.57 -2.51
C ALA A 354 -20.19 -0.11 -3.65
N ALA A 355 -19.71 1.14 -3.61
CA ALA A 355 -18.72 1.68 -4.53
C ALA A 355 -17.39 0.94 -4.40
N GLU A 356 -16.89 0.73 -3.17
CA GLU A 356 -15.67 -0.05 -2.94
C GLU A 356 -15.80 -1.49 -3.47
N PHE A 357 -16.95 -2.13 -3.22
CA PHE A 357 -17.23 -3.46 -3.76
C PHE A 357 -17.26 -3.47 -5.30
N ALA A 358 -17.94 -2.51 -5.92
CA ALA A 358 -18.04 -2.40 -7.37
C ALA A 358 -16.66 -2.20 -8.02
N VAL A 359 -15.86 -1.26 -7.51
CA VAL A 359 -14.52 -0.96 -8.03
C VAL A 359 -13.58 -2.17 -7.87
N LYS A 360 -13.69 -2.94 -6.78
CA LYS A 360 -12.93 -4.19 -6.60
C LYS A 360 -13.39 -5.31 -7.53
N LYS A 361 -14.69 -5.46 -7.72
CA LYS A 361 -15.27 -6.56 -8.52
C LYS A 361 -15.04 -6.39 -10.01
N TYR A 362 -15.11 -5.17 -10.53
CA TYR A 362 -15.03 -4.88 -11.97
C TYR A 362 -13.67 -4.34 -12.44
N HIS A 363 -12.59 -4.64 -11.69
CA HIS A 363 -11.26 -4.10 -11.96
C HIS A 363 -10.68 -4.49 -13.34
N SER A 364 -11.23 -5.52 -14.02
CA SER A 364 -10.75 -6.01 -15.32
C SER A 364 -11.72 -5.83 -16.49
N HIS A 365 -12.87 -5.14 -16.34
CA HIS A 365 -13.96 -5.15 -17.33
C HIS A 365 -14.06 -3.88 -18.20
N ARG A 366 -12.97 -3.14 -18.40
CA ARG A 366 -12.94 -2.03 -19.36
C ARG A 366 -11.65 -2.00 -20.16
#